data_AF-A0A1F6X3N8-F1
#
_entry.id   AF-A0A1F6X3N8-F1
#
_cell.length_a   1.000
_cell.length_b   1.000
_cell.length_c   1.000
_cell.angle_alpha   90.00
_cell.angle_beta   90.00
_cell.angle_gamma   90.00
#
_symmetry.space_group_name_H-M   'P 1'
#
loop_
_entity.id
_entity.type
_entity.pdbx_description
1 polymer ?
#
loop_
_entity_poly.entity_id
_entity_poly.type
_entity_poly.pdbx_seq_one_letter_code
_entity_poly.pdbx_strand_id
1 'polypeptide(L)'
;MKDEEARIEAAEKNLEVQTQEEILVKFFISIVLVGILSFLLILGVFEIAGTYFRILACATCLIVIYKFFFAAPEAYHAYLLQDGFNYKYRAKFKFGIKLPWEDVIEIINLKSMALIEIPQVFSTNDGEAKGTFSLRYKVDAGGPRDPPEDRSLNLAIFCSNEDDAVQEMVETRCLGILRSDFNSKTTDAVVQTDSEAISELLDEQLKIIERRLKVKVQEVELKDLDYTPETQKLKNAEFKGVVLSGIVAHLMDPSGGGYTNRKKAEEDAILLMPDVKLDKKQIEIVDLKEIATSVVEAIFENLKKD
;
A
#
# COMPACT_ATOMS: atom_id res chain seq x y z
N MET A 1 41.16 -10.87 22.38
CA MET A 1 41.08 -10.12 21.10
C MET A 1 39.63 -10.01 20.62
N LYS A 2 38.95 -11.07 20.18
CA LYS A 2 37.53 -10.95 19.72
C LYS A 2 36.55 -10.46 20.80
N ASP A 3 36.73 -10.87 22.05
CA ASP A 3 35.86 -10.44 23.17
C ASP A 3 36.14 -9.01 23.65
N GLU A 4 37.28 -8.44 23.25
CA GLU A 4 37.69 -7.07 23.64
C GLU A 4 37.18 -6.05 22.63
N GLU A 5 37.21 -6.40 21.33
CA GLU A 5 36.60 -5.61 20.25
C GLU A 5 35.08 -5.51 20.42
N ALA A 6 34.39 -6.62 20.75
CA ALA A 6 32.94 -6.60 20.99
C ALA A 6 32.53 -5.75 22.21
N ARG A 7 33.40 -5.63 23.23
CA ARG A 7 33.15 -4.79 24.40
C ARG A 7 33.40 -3.31 24.11
N ILE A 8 34.36 -2.98 23.26
CA ILE A 8 34.62 -1.61 22.81
C ILE A 8 33.48 -1.14 21.90
N GLU A 9 33.03 -1.97 20.96
CA GLU A 9 31.91 -1.66 20.07
C GLU A 9 30.59 -1.46 20.83
N ALA A 10 30.32 -2.29 21.85
CA ALA A 10 29.16 -2.10 22.73
C ALA A 10 29.26 -0.83 23.60
N ALA A 11 30.47 -0.43 24.01
CA ALA A 11 30.69 0.79 24.77
C ALA A 11 30.55 2.04 23.88
N GLU A 12 31.04 2.01 22.64
CA GLU A 12 30.87 3.09 21.66
C GLU A 12 29.40 3.27 21.28
N LYS A 13 28.68 2.18 21.03
CA LYS A 13 27.24 2.23 20.74
C LYS A 13 26.42 2.78 21.90
N ASN A 14 26.77 2.43 23.15
CA ASN A 14 26.12 3.00 24.33
C ASN A 14 26.46 4.49 24.53
N LEU A 15 27.67 4.92 24.18
CA LEU A 15 28.07 6.33 24.23
C LEU A 15 27.35 7.17 23.16
N GLU A 16 27.16 6.62 21.96
CA GLU A 16 26.38 7.23 20.88
C GLU A 16 24.90 7.36 21.23
N VAL A 17 24.30 6.33 21.84
CA VAL A 17 22.90 6.38 22.29
C VAL A 17 22.72 7.42 23.41
N GLN A 18 23.62 7.48 24.40
CA GLN A 18 23.57 8.49 25.45
C GLN A 18 23.76 9.92 24.92
N THR A 19 24.65 10.11 23.94
CA THR A 19 24.85 11.44 23.35
C THR A 19 23.66 11.87 22.49
N GLN A 20 22.99 10.95 21.79
CA GLN A 20 21.74 11.26 21.07
C GLN A 20 20.60 11.64 22.01
N GLU A 21 20.43 10.93 23.13
CA GLU A 21 19.41 11.26 24.13
C GLU A 21 19.67 12.64 24.77
N GLU A 22 20.93 12.96 25.10
CA GLU A 22 21.27 14.30 25.61
C GLU A 22 21.03 15.42 24.58
N ILE A 23 21.33 15.17 23.29
CA ILE A 23 21.09 16.13 22.22
C ILE A 23 19.59 16.36 22.04
N LEU A 24 18.77 15.31 22.04
CA LEU A 24 17.32 15.40 21.96
C LEU A 24 16.73 16.17 23.15
N VAL A 25 17.20 15.92 24.37
CA VAL A 25 16.76 16.65 25.58
C VAL A 25 17.17 18.13 25.50
N LYS A 26 18.41 18.45 25.11
CA LYS A 26 18.88 19.84 24.94
C LYS A 26 18.12 20.56 23.82
N PHE A 27 17.80 19.86 22.73
CA PHE A 27 17.00 20.39 21.63
C PHE A 27 15.56 20.69 22.07
N PHE A 28 14.93 19.75 22.80
CA PHE A 28 13.58 19.94 23.34
C PHE A 28 13.51 21.12 24.33
N ILE A 29 14.47 21.21 25.25
CA ILE A 29 14.58 22.34 26.19
C ILE A 29 14.77 23.66 25.44
N SER A 30 15.57 23.67 24.37
CA SER A 30 15.80 24.86 23.54
C SER A 30 14.54 25.29 22.79
N ILE A 31 13.76 24.35 22.25
CA ILE A 31 12.47 24.65 21.61
C ILE A 31 11.48 25.23 22.62
N VAL A 32 11.38 24.63 23.81
CA VAL A 32 10.48 25.12 24.86
C VAL A 32 10.92 26.51 25.33
N LEU A 33 12.22 26.75 25.50
CA LEU A 33 12.76 28.07 25.87
C LEU A 33 12.50 29.12 24.79
N VAL A 34 12.72 28.80 23.52
CA VAL A 34 12.43 29.71 22.40
C VAL A 34 10.92 29.95 22.30
N GLY A 35 10.08 28.94 22.54
CA GLY A 35 8.63 29.07 22.60
C GLY A 35 8.19 30.01 23.71
N ILE A 36 8.75 29.86 24.92
CA ILE A 36 8.46 30.73 26.08
C ILE A 36 8.99 32.14 25.84
N LEU A 37 10.22 32.31 25.32
CA LEU A 37 10.78 33.64 25.02
C LEU A 37 9.98 34.36 23.93
N SER A 38 9.56 33.64 22.89
CA SER A 38 8.70 34.16 21.84
C SER A 38 7.33 34.54 22.41
N PHE A 39 6.78 33.72 23.30
CA PHE A 39 5.53 34.02 24.00
C PHE A 39 5.64 35.22 24.94
N LEU A 40 6.76 35.40 25.64
CA LEU A 40 7.03 36.57 26.49
C LEU A 40 7.27 37.84 25.69
N LEU A 41 7.97 37.75 24.54
CA LEU A 41 8.13 38.85 23.59
C LEU A 41 6.79 39.27 23.00
N ILE A 42 5.93 38.30 22.68
CA ILE A 42 4.54 38.53 22.32
C ILE A 42 3.82 39.18 23.52
N LEU A 43 3.89 38.68 24.75
CA LEU A 43 3.20 39.36 25.86
C LEU A 43 3.67 40.81 26.09
N GLY A 44 4.98 41.08 26.00
CA GLY A 44 5.57 42.40 26.19
C GLY A 44 5.26 43.41 25.07
N VAL A 45 5.26 42.98 23.80
CA VAL A 45 4.83 43.83 22.67
C VAL A 45 3.33 44.16 22.75
N PHE A 46 2.55 43.32 23.43
CA PHE A 46 1.09 43.42 23.48
C PHE A 46 0.54 44.05 24.76
N GLU A 47 1.39 44.41 25.72
CA GLU A 47 0.99 45.30 26.81
C GLU A 47 0.63 46.71 26.29
N ILE A 48 1.18 47.08 25.13
CA ILE A 48 1.03 48.40 24.50
C ILE A 48 -0.13 48.42 23.47
N ALA A 49 -0.49 47.28 22.89
CA ALA A 49 -1.54 47.16 21.88
C ALA A 49 -2.70 46.30 22.42
N GLY A 50 -3.89 46.90 22.52
CA GLY A 50 -5.05 46.31 23.20
C GLY A 50 -5.49 44.91 22.73
N THR A 51 -6.41 44.29 23.48
CA THR A 51 -6.78 42.87 23.44
C THR A 51 -7.19 42.31 22.08
N TYR A 52 -7.70 43.15 21.18
CA TYR A 52 -8.08 42.74 19.81
C TYR A 52 -6.87 42.45 18.92
N PHE A 53 -5.76 43.17 19.13
CA PHE A 53 -4.51 42.97 18.41
C PHE A 53 -3.83 41.66 18.85
N ARG A 54 -4.00 41.26 20.13
CA ARG A 54 -3.53 39.98 20.72
C ARG A 54 -4.05 38.77 19.97
N ILE A 55 -5.36 38.71 19.76
CA ILE A 55 -6.01 37.58 19.07
C ILE A 55 -5.58 37.56 17.60
N LEU A 56 -5.57 38.71 16.93
CA LEU A 56 -5.22 38.82 15.52
C LEU A 56 -3.78 38.40 15.26
N ALA A 57 -2.84 38.81 16.11
CA ALA A 57 -1.44 38.50 15.91
C ALA A 57 -1.07 37.07 16.35
N CYS A 58 -1.69 36.52 17.41
CA CYS A 58 -1.60 35.09 17.70
C CYS A 58 -2.14 34.26 16.54
N ALA A 59 -3.28 34.65 15.96
CA ALA A 59 -3.83 34.01 14.77
C ALA A 59 -2.86 34.12 13.58
N THR A 60 -2.23 35.29 13.33
CA THR A 60 -1.24 35.40 12.25
C THR A 60 0.04 34.62 12.53
N CYS A 61 0.54 34.56 13.78
CA CYS A 61 1.69 33.73 14.13
C CYS A 61 1.36 32.25 13.97
N LEU A 62 0.18 31.81 14.40
CA LEU A 62 -0.29 30.44 14.17
C LEU A 62 -0.50 30.16 12.69
N ILE A 63 -0.99 31.10 11.88
CA ILE A 63 -1.10 30.96 10.42
C ILE A 63 0.29 30.92 9.76
N VAL A 64 1.25 31.71 10.23
CA VAL A 64 2.63 31.71 9.71
C VAL A 64 3.31 30.39 10.08
N ILE A 65 3.23 29.95 11.33
CA ILE A 65 3.73 28.64 11.80
C ILE A 65 3.02 27.52 11.04
N TYR A 66 1.70 27.59 10.91
CA TYR A 66 0.92 26.62 10.15
C TYR A 66 1.35 26.59 8.68
N LYS A 67 1.55 27.74 8.03
CA LYS A 67 2.08 27.79 6.67
C LYS A 67 3.53 27.35 6.57
N PHE A 68 4.35 27.56 7.59
CA PHE A 68 5.75 27.13 7.61
C PHE A 68 5.90 25.61 7.80
N PHE A 69 5.08 25.03 8.67
CA PHE A 69 5.15 23.61 9.02
C PHE A 69 4.20 22.73 8.18
N PHE A 70 3.05 23.25 7.75
CA PHE A 70 1.95 22.48 7.15
C PHE A 70 1.52 22.94 5.75
N ALA A 71 2.08 24.02 5.15
CA ALA A 71 1.83 24.30 3.74
C ALA A 71 2.67 23.37 2.83
N ALA A 72 2.02 22.89 1.78
CA ALA A 72 2.47 21.87 0.86
C ALA A 72 3.91 22.09 0.33
N PRO A 73 4.75 21.03 0.29
CA PRO A 73 6.05 21.01 -0.38
C PRO A 73 6.04 21.54 -1.82
N GLU A 74 4.89 21.48 -2.48
CA GLU A 74 4.62 21.91 -3.85
C GLU A 74 4.89 23.41 -4.14
N ALA A 75 5.06 24.26 -3.10
CA ALA A 75 5.37 25.68 -3.26
C ALA A 75 6.86 26.00 -3.48
N TYR A 76 7.74 25.01 -3.34
CA TYR A 76 9.18 25.22 -3.23
C TYR A 76 9.89 25.16 -4.59
N HIS A 77 9.97 26.27 -5.33
CA HIS A 77 11.10 26.38 -6.27
C HIS A 77 12.37 26.58 -5.44
N ALA A 78 13.28 25.60 -5.48
CA ALA A 78 14.52 25.64 -4.71
C ALA A 78 15.74 25.39 -5.61
N TYR A 79 16.85 26.06 -5.29
CA TYR A 79 18.13 25.89 -5.99
C TYR A 79 19.22 25.58 -4.97
N LEU A 80 20.14 24.69 -5.34
CA LEU A 80 21.33 24.41 -4.54
C LEU A 80 22.36 25.53 -4.74
N LEU A 81 22.87 26.07 -3.63
CA LEU A 81 23.94 27.06 -3.60
C LEU A 81 25.16 26.48 -2.91
N GLN A 82 26.35 26.76 -3.43
CA GLN A 82 27.60 26.51 -2.72
C GLN A 82 28.05 27.80 -2.02
N ASP A 83 28.30 27.72 -0.72
CA ASP A 83 28.86 28.82 0.06
C ASP A 83 30.37 28.90 -0.22
N GLY A 84 30.82 30.00 -0.83
CA GLY A 84 32.20 30.18 -1.26
C GLY A 84 33.23 30.27 -0.13
N PHE A 85 32.79 30.44 1.13
CA PHE A 85 33.69 30.61 2.27
C PHE A 85 34.02 29.30 3.01
N ASN A 86 33.12 28.32 3.00
CA ASN A 86 33.27 27.05 3.73
C ASN A 86 33.00 25.82 2.84
N TYR A 87 32.75 26.04 1.54
CA TYR A 87 32.41 25.01 0.55
C TYR A 87 31.17 24.17 0.92
N LYS A 88 30.33 24.62 1.87
CA LYS A 88 29.10 23.92 2.27
C LYS A 88 27.94 24.26 1.32
N TYR A 89 27.04 23.31 1.12
CA TYR A 89 25.85 23.49 0.30
C TYR A 89 24.66 23.99 1.11
N ARG A 90 23.86 24.86 0.51
CA ARG A 90 22.62 25.39 1.07
C ARG A 90 21.51 25.34 0.03
N ALA A 91 20.29 24.94 0.41
CA ALA A 91 19.13 25.09 -0.46
C ALA A 91 18.54 26.50 -0.28
N LYS A 92 18.34 27.21 -1.39
CA LYS A 92 17.62 28.49 -1.41
C LYS A 92 16.22 28.28 -1.95
N PHE A 93 15.22 28.50 -1.11
CA PHE A 93 13.81 28.42 -1.46
C PHE A 93 13.27 29.75 -2.01
N LYS A 94 12.16 29.71 -2.76
CA LYS A 94 11.51 30.86 -3.43
C LYS A 94 11.30 32.10 -2.55
N PHE A 95 11.11 31.93 -1.24
CA PHE A 95 10.94 33.02 -0.26
C PHE A 95 12.26 33.61 0.29
N GLY A 96 13.41 33.28 -0.31
CA GLY A 96 14.71 33.81 0.07
C GLY A 96 15.37 33.11 1.27
N ILE A 97 14.68 32.14 1.88
CA ILE A 97 15.20 31.31 2.96
C ILE A 97 16.33 30.43 2.42
N LYS A 98 17.46 30.41 3.14
CA LYS A 98 18.60 29.54 2.86
C LYS A 98 18.80 28.58 4.02
N LEU A 99 18.67 27.29 3.76
CA LEU A 99 18.91 26.25 4.76
C LEU A 99 20.20 25.47 4.43
N PRO A 100 21.02 25.11 5.44
CA PRO A 100 22.06 24.09 5.28
C PRO A 100 21.50 22.82 4.66
N TRP A 101 22.30 22.12 3.87
CA TRP A 101 21.86 20.87 3.25
C TRP A 101 21.49 19.80 4.29
N GLU A 102 22.18 19.77 5.43
CA GLU A 102 21.91 18.85 6.52
C GLU A 102 20.48 19.02 7.08
N ASP A 103 20.05 20.26 7.31
CA ASP A 103 18.68 20.55 7.77
C ASP A 103 17.64 20.22 6.68
N VAL A 104 18.01 20.40 5.41
CA VAL A 104 17.14 20.03 4.27
C VAL A 104 16.94 18.52 4.21
N ILE A 105 17.99 17.72 4.46
CA ILE A 105 17.88 16.26 4.52
C ILE A 105 16.85 15.85 5.57
N GLU A 106 16.89 16.47 6.76
CA GLU A 106 15.93 16.17 7.83
C GLU A 106 14.49 16.52 7.41
N ILE A 107 14.29 17.67 6.77
CA ILE A 107 12.97 18.10 6.29
C ILE A 107 12.42 17.15 5.23
N ILE A 108 13.23 16.79 4.22
CA ILE A 108 12.84 15.82 3.19
C ILE A 108 12.47 14.51 3.88
N ASN A 109 13.33 14.04 4.79
CA ASN A 109 13.12 12.77 5.48
C ASN A 109 11.84 12.70 6.31
N LEU A 110 11.40 13.81 6.89
CA LEU A 110 10.19 13.86 7.70
C LEU A 110 8.90 14.02 6.86
N LYS A 111 9.00 14.61 5.66
CA LYS A 111 7.82 15.07 4.91
C LYS A 111 7.58 14.39 3.57
N SER A 112 8.53 13.61 3.06
CA SER A 112 8.48 13.11 1.67
C SER A 112 7.76 11.77 1.48
N MET A 113 7.02 11.29 2.48
CA MET A 113 6.35 9.99 2.38
C MET A 113 5.03 10.13 1.63
N ALA A 114 4.89 9.34 0.56
CA ALA A 114 3.75 9.34 -0.33
C ALA A 114 3.23 7.91 -0.54
N LEU A 115 1.95 7.82 -0.89
CA LEU A 115 1.24 6.59 -1.18
C LEU A 115 0.53 6.74 -2.53
N ILE A 116 0.83 5.84 -3.45
CA ILE A 116 0.13 5.72 -4.72
C ILE A 116 -0.73 4.47 -4.69
N GLU A 117 -2.01 4.64 -5.05
CA GLU A 117 -2.98 3.55 -5.16
C GLU A 117 -3.60 3.57 -6.55
N ILE A 118 -3.39 2.48 -7.30
CA ILE A 118 -3.82 2.35 -8.69
C ILE A 118 -4.77 1.15 -8.81
N PRO A 119 -6.08 1.37 -8.98
CA PRO A 119 -7.03 0.29 -9.26
C PRO A 119 -6.69 -0.40 -10.58
N GLN A 120 -6.71 -1.73 -10.58
CA GLN A 120 -6.35 -2.55 -11.74
C GLN A 120 -7.26 -3.76 -11.90
N VAL A 121 -7.44 -4.16 -13.16
CA VAL A 121 -8.02 -5.45 -13.52
C VAL A 121 -6.94 -6.24 -14.25
N PHE A 122 -6.66 -7.43 -13.75
CA PHE A 122 -5.67 -8.35 -14.29
C PHE A 122 -6.39 -9.49 -14.99
N SER A 123 -6.10 -9.66 -16.28
CA SER A 123 -6.49 -10.88 -17.00
C SER A 123 -5.63 -12.05 -16.51
N THR A 124 -6.26 -13.22 -16.43
CA THR A 124 -5.64 -14.48 -16.00
C THR A 124 -5.98 -15.57 -17.02
N ASN A 125 -5.47 -16.78 -16.84
CA ASN A 125 -5.67 -17.85 -17.81
C ASN A 125 -7.13 -18.36 -17.90
N ASP A 126 -7.94 -18.15 -16.85
CA ASP A 126 -9.28 -18.70 -16.70
C ASP A 126 -10.33 -17.64 -16.27
N GLY A 127 -9.95 -16.37 -16.25
CA GLY A 127 -10.82 -15.27 -15.85
C GLY A 127 -10.09 -13.96 -15.62
N GLU A 128 -10.64 -13.13 -14.74
CA GLU A 128 -10.10 -11.82 -14.39
C GLU A 128 -10.15 -11.62 -12.87
N ALA A 129 -9.09 -11.04 -12.34
CA ALA A 129 -9.02 -10.57 -10.96
C ALA A 129 -9.00 -9.03 -10.96
N LYS A 130 -9.65 -8.41 -9.98
CA LYS A 130 -9.57 -6.98 -9.71
C LYS A 130 -8.78 -6.77 -8.43
N GLY A 131 -8.05 -5.67 -8.32
CA GLY A 131 -7.34 -5.29 -7.11
C GLY A 131 -6.76 -3.88 -7.22
N THR A 132 -6.08 -3.42 -6.18
CA THR A 132 -5.45 -2.10 -6.13
C THR A 132 -3.96 -2.27 -5.90
N PHE A 133 -3.14 -1.79 -6.84
CA PHE A 133 -1.70 -1.71 -6.67
C PHE A 133 -1.36 -0.55 -5.75
N SER A 134 -0.66 -0.84 -4.66
CA SER A 134 -0.27 0.12 -3.62
C SER A 134 1.24 0.19 -3.56
N LEU A 135 1.78 1.40 -3.71
CA LEU A 135 3.20 1.71 -3.56
C LEU A 135 3.38 2.80 -2.52
N ARG A 136 4.05 2.48 -1.43
CA ARG A 136 4.54 3.49 -0.48
C ARG A 136 6.00 3.79 -0.78
N TYR A 137 6.32 5.05 -1.00
CA TYR A 137 7.69 5.50 -1.21
C TYR A 137 7.97 6.78 -0.44
N LYS A 138 9.26 7.11 -0.42
CA LYS A 138 9.78 8.30 0.22
C LYS A 138 10.86 8.91 -0.67
N VAL A 139 10.91 10.22 -0.84
CA VAL A 139 12.03 10.84 -1.58
C VAL A 139 13.35 10.56 -0.85
N ASP A 140 14.36 10.10 -1.60
CA ASP A 140 15.71 9.92 -1.12
C ASP A 140 16.37 11.28 -0.96
N ALA A 141 16.57 11.69 0.29
CA ALA A 141 17.22 12.94 0.63
C ALA A 141 18.71 12.94 0.25
N GLY A 142 19.32 11.77 0.06
CA GLY A 142 20.76 11.61 -0.10
C GLY A 142 21.55 11.90 1.18
N GLY A 143 22.87 11.82 1.07
CA GLY A 143 23.83 12.04 2.14
C GLY A 143 24.49 13.44 2.11
N PRO A 144 25.09 13.86 3.24
CA PRO A 144 25.83 15.14 3.33
C PRO A 144 27.10 15.18 2.47
N ARG A 145 27.54 14.03 1.93
CA ARG A 145 28.76 13.88 1.12
C ARG A 145 28.47 13.56 -0.35
N ASP A 146 27.20 13.47 -0.73
CA ASP A 146 26.82 13.17 -2.11
C ASP A 146 27.29 14.25 -3.07
N PRO A 147 27.48 13.93 -4.37
CA PRO A 147 27.82 14.91 -5.37
C PRO A 147 26.79 16.06 -5.42
N PRO A 148 27.21 17.30 -5.76
CA PRO A 148 26.30 18.44 -5.84
C PRO A 148 25.16 18.24 -6.86
N GLU A 149 25.44 17.49 -7.92
CA GLU A 149 24.46 17.13 -8.95
C GLU A 149 23.35 16.25 -8.37
N ASP A 150 23.72 15.24 -7.58
CA ASP A 150 22.76 14.34 -6.92
C ASP A 150 21.90 15.10 -5.90
N ARG A 151 22.51 15.98 -5.08
CA ARG A 151 21.74 16.82 -4.14
C ARG A 151 20.76 17.75 -4.85
N SER A 152 21.21 18.35 -5.96
CA SER A 152 20.35 19.24 -6.75
C SER A 152 19.17 18.49 -7.34
N LEU A 153 19.39 17.26 -7.80
CA LEU A 153 18.33 16.39 -8.31
C LEU A 153 17.38 15.95 -7.19
N ASN A 154 17.88 15.49 -6.04
CA ASN A 154 17.05 15.10 -4.89
C ASN A 154 16.17 16.27 -4.41
N LEU A 155 16.75 17.47 -4.37
CA LEU A 155 16.02 18.70 -4.02
C LEU A 155 14.94 19.02 -5.06
N ALA A 156 15.24 18.88 -6.35
CA ALA A 156 14.29 19.11 -7.43
C ALA A 156 13.10 18.15 -7.34
N ILE A 157 13.35 16.84 -7.16
CA ILE A 157 12.30 15.83 -7.00
C ILE A 157 11.43 16.11 -5.78
N PHE A 158 12.05 16.41 -4.62
CA PHE A 158 11.30 16.74 -3.41
C PHE A 158 10.37 17.95 -3.62
N CYS A 159 10.86 18.94 -4.36
CA CYS A 159 10.13 20.17 -4.62
C CYS A 159 9.05 20.04 -5.69
N SER A 160 9.23 19.14 -6.67
CA SER A 160 8.28 18.96 -7.76
C SER A 160 7.07 18.12 -7.36
N ASN A 161 7.15 17.39 -6.24
CA ASN A 161 6.10 16.48 -5.76
C ASN A 161 5.54 15.61 -6.90
N GLU A 162 6.46 14.94 -7.61
CA GLU A 162 6.20 14.21 -8.85
C GLU A 162 5.48 12.86 -8.64
N ASP A 163 4.42 12.87 -7.83
CA ASP A 163 3.56 11.70 -7.61
C ASP A 163 3.02 11.15 -8.94
N ASP A 164 2.66 12.04 -9.86
CA ASP A 164 2.25 11.69 -11.23
C ASP A 164 3.36 10.96 -12.02
N ALA A 165 4.63 11.36 -11.86
CA ALA A 165 5.74 10.73 -12.57
C ALA A 165 6.09 9.36 -11.97
N VAL A 166 6.00 9.22 -10.64
CA VAL A 166 6.13 7.92 -9.97
C VAL A 166 4.99 7.01 -10.42
N GLN A 167 3.76 7.51 -10.47
CA GLN A 167 2.60 6.76 -10.94
C GLN A 167 2.79 6.31 -12.40
N GLU A 168 3.18 7.21 -13.31
CA GLU A 168 3.42 6.88 -14.72
C GLU A 168 4.50 5.78 -14.87
N MET A 169 5.58 5.87 -14.10
CA MET A 169 6.64 4.87 -14.11
C MET A 169 6.16 3.50 -13.57
N VAL A 170 5.37 3.50 -12.50
CA VAL A 170 4.74 2.29 -11.94
C VAL A 170 3.82 1.65 -12.97
N GLU A 171 2.95 2.43 -13.61
CA GLU A 171 2.01 1.93 -14.62
C GLU A 171 2.75 1.33 -15.82
N THR A 172 3.82 1.98 -16.26
CA THR A 172 4.60 1.55 -17.43
C THR A 172 5.44 0.31 -17.14
N ARG A 173 6.05 0.21 -15.94
CA ARG A 173 7.06 -0.82 -15.65
C ARG A 173 6.54 -1.94 -14.75
N CYS A 174 5.93 -1.60 -13.63
CA CYS A 174 5.51 -2.59 -12.64
C CYS A 174 4.24 -3.30 -13.09
N LEU A 175 3.21 -2.55 -13.49
CA LEU A 175 1.95 -3.15 -13.93
C LEU A 175 2.09 -3.96 -15.22
N GLY A 176 3.01 -3.57 -16.10
CA GLY A 176 3.34 -4.36 -17.30
C GLY A 176 3.84 -5.76 -16.98
N ILE A 177 4.74 -5.89 -15.99
CA ILE A 177 5.25 -7.19 -15.55
C ILE A 177 4.17 -7.99 -14.85
N LEU A 178 3.43 -7.37 -13.92
CA LEU A 178 2.33 -8.05 -13.21
C LEU A 178 1.28 -8.61 -14.17
N ARG A 179 0.85 -7.82 -15.17
CA ARG A 179 -0.10 -8.28 -16.19
C ARG A 179 0.45 -9.47 -16.98
N SER A 180 1.73 -9.44 -17.35
CA SER A 180 2.35 -10.55 -18.07
C SER A 180 2.44 -11.83 -17.22
N ASP A 181 2.80 -11.71 -15.95
CA ASP A 181 2.90 -12.84 -15.03
C ASP A 181 1.51 -13.43 -14.73
N PHE A 182 0.53 -12.58 -14.40
CA PHE A 182 -0.82 -13.00 -14.02
C PHE A 182 -1.60 -13.61 -15.18
N ASN A 183 -1.35 -13.17 -16.42
CA ASN A 183 -1.93 -13.80 -17.62
C ASN A 183 -1.62 -15.31 -17.73
N SER A 184 -0.51 -15.77 -17.14
CA SER A 184 -0.13 -17.19 -17.17
C SER A 184 -0.67 -18.01 -15.99
N LYS A 185 -1.20 -17.34 -14.95
CA LYS A 185 -1.69 -17.94 -13.71
C LYS A 185 -3.22 -18.10 -13.73
N THR A 186 -3.75 -18.96 -12.85
CA THR A 186 -5.19 -19.05 -12.61
C THR A 186 -5.66 -17.89 -11.74
N THR A 187 -6.94 -17.54 -11.85
CA THR A 187 -7.53 -16.46 -11.05
C THR A 187 -7.35 -16.73 -9.55
N ASP A 188 -7.54 -17.97 -9.11
CA ASP A 188 -7.39 -18.36 -7.70
C ASP A 188 -5.94 -18.16 -7.20
N ALA A 189 -4.94 -18.49 -8.03
CA ALA A 189 -3.54 -18.29 -7.68
C ALA A 189 -3.17 -16.80 -7.62
N VAL A 190 -3.76 -15.99 -8.49
CA VAL A 190 -3.58 -14.53 -8.48
C VAL A 190 -4.20 -13.91 -7.23
N VAL A 191 -5.42 -14.31 -6.85
CA VAL A 191 -6.09 -13.83 -5.64
C VAL A 191 -5.33 -14.23 -4.35
N GLN A 192 -4.60 -15.34 -4.38
CA GLN A 192 -3.78 -15.82 -3.26
C GLN A 192 -2.34 -15.32 -3.27
N THR A 193 -1.96 -14.46 -4.23
CA THR A 193 -0.58 -13.97 -4.32
C THR A 193 -0.28 -13.05 -3.15
N ASP A 194 0.83 -13.32 -2.45
CA ASP A 194 1.28 -12.52 -1.31
C ASP A 194 2.11 -11.30 -1.76
N SER A 195 2.22 -10.32 -0.85
CA SER A 195 2.97 -9.09 -1.12
C SER A 195 4.48 -9.35 -1.28
N GLU A 196 5.02 -10.39 -0.65
CA GLU A 196 6.44 -10.75 -0.76
C GLU A 196 6.78 -11.23 -2.18
N ALA A 197 5.99 -12.13 -2.76
CA ALA A 197 6.20 -12.57 -4.14
C ALA A 197 6.07 -11.42 -5.15
N ILE A 198 5.19 -10.45 -4.89
CA ILE A 198 5.04 -9.26 -5.75
C ILE A 198 6.29 -8.37 -5.64
N SER A 199 6.78 -8.14 -4.43
CA SER A 199 7.99 -7.34 -4.23
C SER A 199 9.21 -7.99 -4.89
N GLU A 200 9.37 -9.31 -4.78
CA GLU A 200 10.46 -10.05 -5.44
C GLU A 200 10.35 -9.99 -6.97
N LEU A 201 9.14 -10.19 -7.51
CA LEU A 201 8.89 -10.11 -8.95
C LEU A 201 9.22 -8.73 -9.53
N LEU A 202 9.00 -7.67 -8.74
CA LEU A 202 9.16 -6.29 -9.18
C LEU A 202 10.49 -5.65 -8.78
N ASP A 203 11.33 -6.33 -7.99
CA ASP A 203 12.55 -5.77 -7.37
C ASP A 203 13.43 -5.00 -8.36
N GLU A 204 13.68 -5.56 -9.55
CA GLU A 204 14.50 -4.89 -10.57
C GLU A 204 13.85 -3.60 -11.08
N GLN A 205 12.54 -3.59 -11.31
CA GLN A 205 11.85 -2.39 -11.78
C GLN A 205 11.73 -1.34 -10.69
N LEU A 206 11.51 -1.75 -9.44
CA LEU A 206 11.48 -0.85 -8.30
C LEU A 206 12.83 -0.16 -8.14
N LYS A 207 13.96 -0.89 -8.24
CA LYS A 207 15.31 -0.29 -8.23
C LYS A 207 15.54 0.72 -9.35
N ILE A 208 14.95 0.51 -10.52
CA ILE A 208 15.01 1.48 -11.63
C ILE A 208 14.23 2.75 -11.29
N ILE A 209 13.02 2.61 -10.71
CA ILE A 209 12.20 3.73 -10.24
C ILE A 209 12.97 4.51 -9.18
N GLU A 210 13.49 3.83 -8.16
CA GLU A 210 14.26 4.42 -7.07
C GLU A 210 15.44 5.24 -7.59
N ARG A 211 16.22 4.68 -8.53
CA ARG A 211 17.39 5.36 -9.10
C ARG A 211 17.01 6.57 -9.95
N ARG A 212 15.98 6.45 -10.77
CA ARG A 212 15.59 7.51 -11.73
C ARG A 212 14.89 8.67 -11.06
N LEU A 213 13.99 8.37 -10.14
CA LEU A 213 13.19 9.37 -9.44
C LEU A 213 13.79 9.75 -8.10
N LYS A 214 14.95 9.19 -7.71
CA LYS A 214 15.60 9.45 -6.41
C LYS A 214 14.59 9.28 -5.27
N VAL A 215 13.85 8.18 -5.33
CA VAL A 215 12.91 7.76 -4.29
C VAL A 215 13.40 6.46 -3.68
N LYS A 216 12.94 6.16 -2.48
CA LYS A 216 13.13 4.88 -1.81
C LYS A 216 11.76 4.26 -1.58
N VAL A 217 11.52 3.14 -2.24
CA VAL A 217 10.32 2.34 -2.05
C VAL A 217 10.39 1.71 -0.67
N GLN A 218 9.32 1.85 0.10
CA GLN A 218 9.19 1.26 1.44
C GLN A 218 8.42 -0.04 1.39
N GLU A 219 7.33 -0.06 0.61
CA GLU A 219 6.36 -1.15 0.61
C GLU A 219 5.64 -1.20 -0.73
N VAL A 220 5.45 -2.41 -1.24
CA VAL A 220 4.68 -2.70 -2.47
C VAL A 220 3.71 -3.83 -2.13
N GLU A 221 2.45 -3.67 -2.50
CA GLU A 221 1.42 -4.67 -2.27
C GLU A 221 0.30 -4.56 -3.30
N LEU A 222 -0.43 -5.67 -3.49
CA LEU A 222 -1.74 -5.65 -4.15
C LEU A 222 -2.83 -5.81 -3.08
N LYS A 223 -3.62 -4.77 -2.87
CA LYS A 223 -4.77 -4.78 -1.95
C LYS A 223 -6.03 -5.23 -2.66
N ASP A 224 -6.97 -5.74 -1.88
CA ASP A 224 -8.35 -6.03 -2.32
C ASP A 224 -8.42 -6.91 -3.58
N LEU A 225 -7.48 -7.84 -3.70
CA LEU A 225 -7.44 -8.83 -4.77
C LEU A 225 -8.64 -9.76 -4.65
N ASP A 226 -9.52 -9.72 -5.64
CA ASP A 226 -10.75 -10.51 -5.67
C ASP A 226 -11.16 -10.80 -7.11
N TYR A 227 -12.11 -11.72 -7.28
CA TYR A 227 -12.69 -12.03 -8.58
C TYR A 227 -13.46 -10.83 -9.13
N THR A 228 -13.44 -10.66 -10.46
CA THR A 228 -14.45 -9.80 -11.09
C THR A 228 -15.85 -10.43 -10.94
N PRO A 229 -16.93 -9.64 -10.98
CA PRO A 229 -18.29 -10.19 -10.91
C PRO A 229 -18.61 -11.22 -11.99
N GLU A 230 -17.96 -11.12 -13.17
CA GLU A 230 -18.13 -12.08 -14.26
C GLU A 230 -17.38 -13.37 -13.97
N THR A 231 -16.13 -13.29 -13.52
CA THR A 231 -15.34 -14.46 -13.14
C THR A 231 -15.95 -15.17 -11.94
N GLN A 232 -16.48 -14.45 -10.94
CA GLN A 232 -17.21 -15.06 -9.83
C GLN A 232 -18.42 -15.88 -10.31
N LYS A 233 -19.18 -15.37 -11.29
CA LYS A 233 -20.31 -16.11 -11.87
C LYS A 233 -19.85 -17.37 -12.60
N LEU A 234 -18.75 -17.29 -13.35
CA LEU A 234 -18.15 -18.43 -14.05
C LEU A 234 -17.67 -19.49 -13.04
N LYS A 235 -16.89 -19.11 -12.03
CA LYS A 235 -16.41 -20.01 -10.97
C LYS A 235 -17.55 -20.64 -10.17
N ASN A 236 -18.60 -19.86 -9.86
CA ASN A 236 -19.80 -20.39 -9.21
C ASN A 236 -20.53 -21.41 -10.11
N ALA A 237 -20.55 -21.20 -11.44
CA ALA A 237 -21.15 -22.14 -12.38
C ALA A 237 -20.30 -23.42 -12.54
N GLU A 238 -18.97 -23.30 -12.61
CA GLU A 238 -18.04 -24.43 -12.62
C GLU A 238 -18.19 -25.28 -11.36
N PHE A 239 -18.17 -24.63 -10.19
CA PHE A 239 -18.39 -25.31 -8.91
C PHE A 239 -19.73 -26.04 -8.89
N LYS A 240 -20.82 -25.38 -9.33
CA LYS A 240 -22.14 -26.03 -9.47
C LYS A 240 -22.10 -27.25 -10.39
N GLY A 241 -21.36 -27.18 -11.51
CA GLY A 241 -21.17 -28.31 -12.43
C GLY A 241 -20.37 -29.46 -11.82
N VAL A 242 -19.34 -29.17 -11.02
CA VAL A 242 -18.56 -30.18 -10.29
C VAL A 242 -19.41 -30.85 -9.22
N VAL A 243 -20.17 -30.08 -8.45
CA VAL A 243 -21.10 -30.61 -7.43
C VAL A 243 -22.16 -31.49 -8.10
N LEU A 244 -22.77 -31.03 -9.19
CA LEU A 244 -23.71 -31.81 -9.97
C LEU A 244 -23.08 -33.14 -10.43
N SER A 245 -21.87 -33.09 -10.98
CA SER A 245 -21.15 -34.29 -11.42
C SER A 245 -20.87 -35.27 -10.28
N GLY A 246 -20.53 -34.75 -9.09
CA GLY A 246 -20.33 -35.55 -7.88
C GLY A 246 -21.61 -36.23 -7.39
N ILE A 247 -22.73 -35.51 -7.38
CA ILE A 247 -24.05 -36.08 -7.03
C ILE A 247 -24.45 -37.15 -8.04
N VAL A 248 -24.28 -36.90 -9.35
CA VAL A 248 -24.56 -37.88 -10.40
C VAL A 248 -23.71 -39.14 -10.21
N ALA A 249 -22.41 -39.00 -9.95
CA ALA A 249 -21.53 -40.14 -9.72
C ALA A 249 -21.99 -40.97 -8.51
N HIS A 250 -22.45 -40.31 -7.44
CA HIS A 250 -22.97 -40.98 -6.26
C HIS A 250 -24.31 -41.69 -6.53
N LEU A 251 -25.22 -41.04 -7.26
CA LEU A 251 -26.49 -41.63 -7.68
C LEU A 251 -26.30 -42.83 -8.62
N MET A 252 -25.21 -42.85 -9.39
CA MET A 252 -24.84 -43.95 -10.27
C MET A 252 -24.03 -45.06 -9.59
N ASP A 253 -23.71 -44.94 -8.31
CA ASP A 253 -22.88 -45.92 -7.60
C ASP A 253 -23.57 -47.29 -7.56
N PRO A 254 -23.00 -48.33 -8.21
CA PRO A 254 -23.61 -49.66 -8.26
C PRO A 254 -23.65 -50.35 -6.88
N SER A 255 -22.86 -49.88 -5.91
CA SER A 255 -22.78 -50.43 -4.55
C SER A 255 -24.10 -50.33 -3.78
N GLY A 256 -24.94 -49.34 -4.11
CA GLY A 256 -26.21 -49.04 -3.43
C GLY A 256 -27.46 -49.32 -4.27
N GLY A 257 -27.34 -49.98 -5.43
CA GLY A 257 -28.44 -50.12 -6.39
C GLY A 257 -28.73 -48.83 -7.16
N GLY A 258 -27.70 -48.02 -7.41
CA GLY A 258 -27.79 -46.74 -8.11
C GLY A 258 -28.30 -46.83 -9.55
N TYR A 259 -28.55 -45.66 -10.14
CA TYR A 259 -29.10 -45.52 -11.48
C TYR A 259 -28.17 -46.10 -12.54
N THR A 260 -28.72 -46.91 -13.44
CA THR A 260 -28.02 -47.43 -14.63
C THR A 260 -28.06 -46.45 -15.81
N ASN A 261 -29.00 -45.50 -15.80
CA ASN A 261 -29.12 -44.45 -16.81
C ASN A 261 -28.59 -43.12 -16.27
N ARG A 262 -27.45 -42.69 -16.79
CA ARG A 262 -26.80 -41.42 -16.44
C ARG A 262 -27.71 -40.21 -16.60
N LYS A 263 -28.54 -40.17 -17.65
CA LYS A 263 -29.43 -39.05 -17.92
C LYS A 263 -30.50 -38.88 -16.83
N LYS A 264 -30.99 -40.00 -16.29
CA LYS A 264 -31.95 -40.01 -15.18
C LYS A 264 -31.28 -39.58 -13.86
N ALA A 265 -30.04 -40.00 -13.64
CA ALA A 265 -29.24 -39.54 -12.50
C ALA A 265 -28.94 -38.04 -12.57
N GLU A 266 -28.69 -37.48 -13.76
CA GLU A 266 -28.50 -36.04 -13.98
C GLU A 266 -29.79 -35.24 -13.71
N GLU A 267 -30.95 -35.73 -14.17
CA GLU A 267 -32.26 -35.12 -13.89
C GLU A 267 -32.57 -35.09 -12.38
N ASP A 268 -32.34 -36.20 -11.68
CA ASP A 268 -32.58 -36.30 -10.24
C ASP A 268 -31.54 -35.50 -9.42
N ALA A 269 -30.27 -35.44 -9.86
CA ALA A 269 -29.25 -34.62 -9.23
C ALA A 269 -29.56 -33.12 -9.32
N ILE A 270 -30.13 -32.65 -10.43
CA ILE A 270 -30.59 -31.26 -10.59
C ILE A 270 -31.71 -30.95 -9.59
N LEU A 271 -32.64 -31.88 -9.35
CA LEU A 271 -33.73 -31.73 -8.38
C LEU A 271 -33.23 -31.69 -6.92
N LEU A 272 -32.11 -32.34 -6.63
CA LEU A 272 -31.47 -32.34 -5.31
C LEU A 272 -30.65 -31.06 -5.02
N MET A 273 -30.51 -30.15 -5.99
CA MET A 273 -29.79 -28.88 -5.84
C MET A 273 -30.74 -27.67 -5.92
N PRO A 274 -31.42 -27.28 -4.81
CA PRO A 274 -32.48 -26.26 -4.83
C PRO A 274 -32.06 -24.85 -5.32
N ASP A 275 -30.76 -24.52 -5.28
CA ASP A 275 -30.20 -23.22 -5.71
C ASP A 275 -29.60 -23.22 -7.14
N VAL A 276 -29.78 -24.30 -7.90
CA VAL A 276 -29.40 -24.39 -9.31
C VAL A 276 -30.63 -24.16 -10.18
N LYS A 277 -31.01 -22.89 -10.37
CA LYS A 277 -31.97 -22.52 -11.42
C LYS A 277 -31.33 -22.69 -12.79
N LEU A 278 -31.36 -23.90 -13.33
CA LEU A 278 -31.19 -24.13 -14.77
C LEU A 278 -32.45 -23.63 -15.49
N ASP A 279 -32.24 -23.01 -16.65
CA ASP A 279 -33.30 -22.36 -17.41
C ASP A 279 -34.39 -23.38 -17.82
N LYS A 280 -35.62 -23.13 -17.36
CA LYS A 280 -36.69 -24.12 -17.17
C LYS A 280 -37.34 -24.69 -18.44
N LYS A 281 -36.83 -24.40 -19.64
CA LYS A 281 -37.55 -24.74 -20.89
C LYS A 281 -37.52 -26.22 -21.28
N GLN A 282 -36.90 -27.11 -20.49
CA GLN A 282 -36.72 -28.53 -20.88
C GLN A 282 -36.89 -29.56 -19.76
N ILE A 283 -37.62 -29.29 -18.67
CA ILE A 283 -37.85 -30.31 -17.64
C ILE A 283 -39.37 -30.50 -17.43
N GLU A 284 -39.90 -31.56 -18.04
CA GLU A 284 -41.21 -32.12 -17.71
C GLU A 284 -41.12 -32.85 -16.36
N ILE A 285 -42.05 -32.54 -15.47
CA ILE A 285 -42.13 -33.06 -14.10
C ILE A 285 -42.52 -34.55 -14.17
N VAL A 286 -41.66 -35.43 -13.66
CA VAL A 286 -42.00 -36.85 -13.45
C VAL A 286 -42.34 -37.07 -11.97
N ASP A 287 -43.42 -37.82 -11.76
CA ASP A 287 -44.08 -38.11 -10.49
C ASP A 287 -43.15 -38.83 -9.47
N LEU A 288 -43.05 -38.25 -8.29
CA LEU A 288 -42.17 -38.61 -7.17
C LEU A 288 -42.68 -39.86 -6.41
N LYS A 289 -42.30 -41.07 -6.81
CA LYS A 289 -42.66 -42.29 -6.04
C LYS A 289 -41.53 -43.14 -5.47
N GLU A 290 -40.25 -42.85 -5.72
CA GLU A 290 -39.15 -43.70 -5.21
C GLU A 290 -37.92 -42.92 -4.75
N ILE A 291 -38.08 -41.87 -3.95
CA ILE A 291 -36.96 -41.39 -3.12
C ILE A 291 -36.96 -42.23 -1.84
N ALA A 292 -35.95 -43.08 -1.67
CA ALA A 292 -35.73 -43.81 -0.43
C ALA A 292 -35.64 -42.80 0.73
N THR A 293 -36.54 -42.93 1.70
CA THR A 293 -36.73 -42.00 2.82
C THR A 293 -35.44 -41.74 3.60
N SER A 294 -34.51 -42.71 3.60
CA SER A 294 -33.19 -42.63 4.23
C SER A 294 -32.26 -41.56 3.63
N VAL A 295 -32.41 -41.20 2.36
CA VAL A 295 -31.55 -40.19 1.70
C VAL A 295 -32.01 -38.79 2.05
N VAL A 296 -33.32 -38.56 2.12
CA VAL A 296 -33.91 -37.27 2.51
C VAL A 296 -33.60 -36.97 3.98
N GLU A 297 -33.70 -37.97 4.86
CA GLU A 297 -33.38 -37.80 6.29
C GLU A 297 -31.90 -37.47 6.53
N ALA A 298 -30.96 -38.09 5.79
CA ALA A 298 -29.53 -37.80 5.91
C ALA A 298 -29.14 -36.39 5.41
N ILE A 299 -29.87 -35.86 4.43
CA ILE A 299 -29.68 -34.48 3.93
C ILE A 299 -30.23 -33.46 4.96
N PHE A 300 -31.40 -33.73 5.55
CA PHE A 300 -31.97 -32.85 6.59
C PHE A 300 -31.19 -32.89 7.92
N GLU A 301 -30.56 -34.00 8.29
CA GLU A 301 -29.70 -34.07 9.48
C GLU A 301 -28.39 -33.28 9.33
N ASN A 302 -27.81 -33.24 8.12
CA ASN A 302 -26.59 -32.46 7.88
C ASN A 302 -26.87 -30.95 7.77
N LEU A 303 -28.03 -30.56 7.23
CA LEU A 303 -28.42 -29.14 7.12
C LEU A 303 -28.86 -28.50 8.46
N LYS A 304 -29.05 -29.28 9.53
CA LYS A 304 -29.39 -28.78 10.88
C LYS A 304 -28.18 -28.59 11.81
N LYS A 305 -26.99 -28.99 11.35
CA LYS A 305 -25.75 -28.94 12.16
C LYS A 305 -24.89 -27.69 11.91
N ASP A 306 -25.33 -26.82 10.99
CA ASP A 306 -24.89 -25.42 10.83
C ASP A 306 -26.03 -24.46 11.18
#